data_AF-A0A7K7TGL8-F1
#
_entry.id   AF-A0A7K7TGL8-F1
#
_cell.length_a   1.000
_cell.length_b   1.000
_cell.length_c   1.000
_cell.angle_alpha   90.00
_cell.angle_beta   90.00
_cell.angle_gamma   90.00
#
_symmetry.space_group_name_H-M   'P 1'
#
loop_
_entity.id
_entity.type
_entity.pdbx_description
1 polymer ?
#
loop_
_entity_poly.entity_id
_entity_poly.type
_entity_poly.pdbx_seq_one_letter_code
_entity_poly.pdbx_strand_id
1 'polypeptide(L)'
;LIPTRVCRVLTTLEAALALQEEDGDVPAPVLVEHQMDTRRKQKLLLSQLRVLRLLLGVIENPGLPPAPAGLREVAAQARNRWRELKSGYGGALEALEGAVPPTLAQLRRGRQLLQRLRGSLEARTWQQEELQVKVREATERREQVRWGGVTPLWGTPAPCGVLVGSPQLGVLLKASCRLYQALAGVRVLPPPPGTAELELELGPPPGPSPYSLPPLRLCRSRQGEIQVLVRGWGGDTE
;
A
#
# COMPACT_ATOMS: atom_id res chain seq x y z
N LEU A 1 -70.02 16.65 6.58
CA LEU A 1 -69.31 15.59 7.34
C LEU A 1 -68.49 14.62 6.48
N ILE A 2 -68.72 14.55 5.17
CA ILE A 2 -67.97 13.69 4.22
C ILE A 2 -66.51 14.17 3.93
N PRO A 3 -66.18 15.49 3.82
CA PRO A 3 -64.85 15.92 3.32
C PRO A 3 -63.68 15.63 4.28
N THR A 4 -63.93 15.71 5.60
CA THR A 4 -62.89 15.46 6.62
C THR A 4 -62.45 13.99 6.69
N ARG A 5 -63.31 13.05 6.28
CA ARG A 5 -62.96 11.62 6.21
C ARG A 5 -62.04 11.33 5.01
N VAL A 6 -62.31 11.93 3.85
CA VAL A 6 -61.50 11.76 2.64
C VAL A 6 -60.10 12.35 2.83
N CYS A 7 -60.00 13.54 3.40
CA CYS A 7 -58.69 14.15 3.73
C CYS A 7 -57.86 13.30 4.70
N ARG A 8 -58.49 12.68 5.72
CA ARG A 8 -57.79 11.78 6.66
C ARG A 8 -57.25 10.52 5.97
N VAL A 9 -58.04 9.89 5.10
CA VAL A 9 -57.62 8.68 4.37
C VAL A 9 -56.44 8.96 3.44
N LEU A 10 -56.43 10.12 2.79
CA LEU A 10 -55.30 10.54 1.95
C LEU A 10 -54.02 10.75 2.77
N THR A 11 -54.11 11.37 3.96
CA THR A 11 -52.94 11.56 4.83
C THR A 11 -52.37 10.26 5.37
N THR A 12 -53.21 9.26 5.68
CA THR A 12 -52.74 7.96 6.17
C THR A 12 -52.07 7.14 5.06
N LEU A 13 -52.58 7.24 3.82
CA LEU A 13 -51.96 6.63 2.64
C LEU A 13 -50.59 7.25 2.32
N GLU A 14 -50.47 8.58 2.41
CA GLU A 14 -49.17 9.27 2.25
C GLU A 14 -48.14 8.82 3.29
N ALA A 15 -48.56 8.62 4.55
CA ALA A 15 -47.69 8.13 5.62
C ALA A 15 -47.27 6.67 5.44
N ALA A 16 -48.19 5.80 5.02
CA ALA A 16 -47.90 4.39 4.75
C ALA A 16 -46.92 4.20 3.58
N LEU A 17 -47.03 5.03 2.54
CA LEU A 17 -46.10 5.02 1.40
C LEU A 17 -44.70 5.57 1.73
N ALA A 18 -44.53 6.23 2.88
CA ALA A 18 -43.25 6.73 3.37
C ALA A 18 -42.49 5.74 4.26
N LEU A 19 -43.17 4.68 4.73
CA LEU A 19 -42.55 3.60 5.49
C LEU A 19 -41.93 2.59 4.52
N GLN A 20 -40.67 2.25 4.77
CA GLN A 20 -39.83 1.39 3.94
C GLN A 20 -39.70 0.02 4.64
N GLU A 21 -39.96 -1.08 3.93
CA GLU A 21 -39.93 -2.45 4.48
C GLU A 21 -38.65 -3.23 4.15
N GLU A 22 -38.46 -4.30 4.93
CA GLU A 22 -37.26 -5.02 5.34
C GLU A 22 -36.45 -5.76 4.25
N ASP A 23 -35.18 -5.98 4.60
CA ASP A 23 -34.12 -6.59 3.82
C ASP A 23 -34.32 -8.11 3.63
N GLY A 24 -34.50 -8.53 2.37
CA GLY A 24 -34.32 -9.92 1.94
C GLY A 24 -32.98 -10.09 1.22
N ASP A 25 -32.36 -11.26 1.39
CA ASP A 25 -31.07 -11.62 0.76
C ASP A 25 -31.23 -11.79 -0.76
N VAL A 26 -30.97 -10.72 -1.52
CA VAL A 26 -31.10 -10.64 -2.98
C VAL A 26 -29.84 -9.99 -3.55
N PRO A 27 -29.36 -10.39 -4.75
CA PRO A 27 -28.15 -9.83 -5.35
C PRO A 27 -28.20 -8.30 -5.49
N ALA A 28 -27.10 -7.64 -5.11
CA ALA A 28 -26.95 -6.18 -5.12
C ALA A 28 -27.47 -5.44 -6.37
N PRO A 29 -27.20 -5.88 -7.63
CA PRO A 29 -27.71 -5.16 -8.80
C PRO A 29 -29.24 -5.23 -8.94
N VAL A 30 -29.84 -6.36 -8.57
CA VAL A 30 -31.30 -6.56 -8.60
C VAL A 30 -31.97 -5.73 -7.50
N LEU A 31 -31.33 -5.63 -6.32
CA LEU A 31 -31.77 -4.73 -5.25
C LEU A 31 -31.76 -3.27 -5.69
N VAL A 32 -30.72 -2.82 -6.38
CA VAL A 32 -30.64 -1.43 -6.86
C VAL A 32 -31.74 -1.13 -7.88
N GLU A 33 -31.96 -2.01 -8.86
CA GLU A 33 -33.01 -1.83 -9.86
C GLU A 33 -34.41 -1.84 -9.21
N HIS A 34 -34.66 -2.79 -8.31
CA HIS A 34 -35.90 -2.87 -7.54
C HIS A 34 -36.12 -1.62 -6.66
N GLN A 35 -35.08 -1.12 -5.98
CA GLN A 35 -35.15 0.12 -5.19
C GLN A 35 -35.43 1.35 -6.07
N MET A 36 -34.87 1.41 -7.28
CA MET A 36 -35.15 2.50 -8.22
C MET A 36 -36.61 2.44 -8.69
N ASP A 37 -37.11 1.26 -9.04
CA ASP A 37 -38.48 1.08 -9.50
C ASP A 37 -39.52 1.33 -8.42
N THR A 38 -39.29 0.85 -7.19
CA THR A 38 -40.14 1.13 -6.03
C THR A 38 -40.17 2.63 -5.72
N ARG A 39 -39.02 3.30 -5.70
CA ARG A 39 -38.94 4.76 -5.51
C ARG A 39 -39.67 5.52 -6.62
N ARG A 40 -39.61 5.05 -7.86
CA ARG A 40 -40.32 5.64 -9.01
C ARG A 40 -41.83 5.47 -8.86
N LYS A 41 -42.30 4.28 -8.49
CA LYS A 41 -43.73 3.99 -8.21
C LYS A 41 -44.25 4.81 -7.05
N GLN A 42 -43.53 4.89 -5.94
CA GLN A 42 -43.88 5.72 -4.78
C GLN A 42 -43.98 7.20 -5.17
N LYS A 43 -43.01 7.73 -5.93
CA LYS A 43 -43.03 9.12 -6.40
C LYS A 43 -44.25 9.40 -7.29
N LEU A 44 -44.62 8.47 -8.16
CA LEU A 44 -45.81 8.57 -9.01
C LEU A 44 -47.08 8.61 -8.14
N LEU A 45 -47.26 7.66 -7.23
CA LEU A 45 -48.43 7.59 -6.35
C LEU A 45 -48.56 8.84 -5.47
N LEU A 46 -47.47 9.31 -4.87
CA LEU A 46 -47.46 10.56 -4.09
C LEU A 46 -47.80 11.78 -4.96
N SER A 47 -47.36 11.82 -6.21
CA SER A 47 -47.73 12.90 -7.13
C SER A 47 -49.23 12.87 -7.46
N GLN A 48 -49.80 11.69 -7.68
CA GLN A 48 -51.23 11.51 -7.93
C GLN A 48 -52.07 11.91 -6.70
N LEU A 49 -51.65 11.49 -5.49
CA LEU A 49 -52.33 11.87 -4.24
C LEU A 49 -52.30 13.39 -4.02
N ARG A 50 -51.18 14.07 -4.31
CA ARG A 50 -51.09 15.54 -4.23
C ARG A 50 -52.04 16.23 -5.20
N VAL A 51 -52.16 15.74 -6.43
CA VAL A 51 -53.11 16.28 -7.42
C VAL A 51 -54.55 16.07 -6.97
N LEU A 52 -54.91 14.88 -6.49
CA LEU A 52 -56.24 14.60 -5.95
C LEU A 52 -56.57 15.50 -4.76
N ARG A 53 -55.62 15.72 -3.85
CA ARG A 53 -55.79 16.61 -2.70
C ARG A 53 -55.99 18.07 -3.12
N LEU A 54 -55.28 18.52 -4.15
CA LEU A 54 -55.47 19.85 -4.75
C LEU A 54 -56.86 20.00 -5.36
N LEU A 55 -57.28 19.04 -6.19
CA LEU A 55 -58.60 19.03 -6.82
C LEU A 55 -59.72 19.01 -5.77
N LEU A 56 -59.57 18.19 -4.73
CA LEU A 56 -60.51 18.15 -3.61
C LEU A 56 -60.58 19.51 -2.90
N GLY A 57 -59.43 20.15 -2.66
CA GLY A 57 -59.37 21.49 -2.06
C GLY A 57 -60.05 22.58 -2.90
N VAL A 58 -59.98 22.50 -4.24
CA VAL A 58 -60.69 23.41 -5.16
C VAL A 58 -62.21 23.19 -5.12
N ILE A 59 -62.65 21.93 -5.06
CA ILE A 59 -64.08 21.59 -4.95
C ILE A 59 -64.63 22.02 -3.57
N GLU A 60 -63.86 21.83 -2.50
CA GLU A 60 -64.24 22.21 -1.13
C GLU A 60 -64.23 23.71 -0.90
N ASN A 61 -63.36 24.47 -1.57
CA ASN A 61 -63.27 25.93 -1.48
C ASN A 61 -63.18 26.55 -2.89
N PRO A 62 -64.32 26.76 -3.59
CA PRO A 62 -64.34 27.31 -4.94
C PRO A 62 -63.89 28.78 -5.02
N GLY A 63 -63.76 29.46 -3.88
CA GLY A 63 -63.16 30.79 -3.76
C GLY A 63 -61.64 30.70 -3.61
N LEU A 64 -60.93 30.36 -4.68
CA LEU A 64 -59.47 30.31 -4.66
C LEU A 64 -58.91 31.72 -4.36
N PRO A 65 -58.01 31.91 -3.37
CA PRO A 65 -57.36 33.18 -3.18
C PRO A 65 -56.56 33.55 -4.43
N PRO A 66 -56.48 34.85 -4.81
CA PRO A 66 -55.70 35.28 -5.95
C PRO A 66 -54.26 34.78 -5.81
N ALA A 67 -53.69 34.29 -6.91
CA ALA A 67 -52.32 33.77 -6.93
C ALA A 67 -51.39 34.79 -6.26
N PRO A 68 -50.55 34.37 -5.28
CA PRO A 68 -49.71 35.31 -4.55
C PRO A 68 -48.90 36.15 -5.53
N ALA A 69 -48.98 37.48 -5.37
CA ALA A 69 -48.19 38.39 -6.18
C ALA A 69 -46.71 37.99 -6.07
N GLY A 70 -46.04 37.84 -7.22
CA GLY A 70 -44.62 37.45 -7.29
C GLY A 70 -44.33 35.93 -7.33
N LEU A 71 -45.34 35.06 -7.37
CA LEU A 71 -45.13 33.60 -7.55
C LEU A 71 -44.30 33.29 -8.81
N ARG A 72 -44.47 34.08 -9.87
CA ARG A 72 -43.70 33.97 -11.12
C ARG A 72 -42.22 34.31 -10.92
N GLU A 73 -41.89 35.33 -10.13
CA GLU A 73 -40.51 35.68 -9.80
C GLU A 73 -39.86 34.60 -8.93
N VAL A 74 -40.57 34.12 -7.91
CA VAL A 74 -40.09 33.03 -7.04
C VAL A 74 -39.82 31.76 -7.86
N ALA A 75 -40.73 31.41 -8.77
CA ALA A 75 -40.54 30.26 -9.66
C ALA A 75 -39.35 30.45 -10.62
N ALA A 76 -39.15 31.67 -11.14
CA ALA A 76 -37.99 31.99 -11.98
C ALA A 76 -36.67 31.88 -11.20
N GLN A 77 -36.63 32.40 -9.96
CA GLN A 77 -35.47 32.31 -9.08
C GLN A 77 -35.13 30.87 -8.71
N ALA A 78 -36.14 30.06 -8.37
CA ALA A 78 -35.95 28.64 -8.09
C ALA A 78 -35.41 27.87 -9.31
N ARG A 79 -35.90 28.18 -10.51
CA ARG A 79 -35.38 27.59 -11.77
C ARG A 79 -33.92 27.96 -12.03
N ASN A 80 -33.53 29.21 -11.76
CA ASN A 80 -32.14 29.65 -11.90
C ASN A 80 -31.22 28.90 -10.92
N ARG A 81 -31.58 28.86 -9.63
CA ARG A 81 -30.83 28.10 -8.62
C ARG A 81 -30.71 26.63 -8.97
N TRP A 82 -31.78 26.02 -9.46
CA TRP A 82 -31.75 24.63 -9.93
C TRP A 82 -30.79 24.42 -11.11
N ARG A 83 -30.75 25.36 -12.06
CA ARG A 83 -29.81 25.30 -13.19
C ARG A 83 -28.36 25.40 -12.72
N GLU A 84 -28.04 26.36 -11.86
CA GLU A 84 -26.71 26.53 -11.28
C GLU A 84 -26.26 25.27 -10.53
N LEU A 85 -27.13 24.70 -9.71
CA LEU A 85 -26.84 23.50 -8.94
C LEU A 85 -26.64 22.28 -9.87
N LYS A 86 -27.44 22.18 -10.93
CA LYS A 86 -27.30 21.13 -11.93
C LYS A 86 -25.99 21.24 -12.72
N SER A 87 -25.59 22.46 -13.10
CA SER A 87 -24.29 22.67 -13.77
C SER A 87 -23.12 22.39 -12.83
N GLY A 88 -23.20 22.80 -11.57
CA GLY A 88 -22.16 22.51 -10.57
C GLY A 88 -22.01 21.01 -10.31
N TYR A 89 -23.12 20.29 -10.20
CA TYR A 89 -23.12 18.84 -10.05
C TYR A 89 -22.54 18.14 -11.28
N GLY A 90 -22.88 18.60 -12.49
CA GLY A 90 -22.29 18.08 -13.74
C GLY A 90 -20.77 18.22 -13.77
N GLY A 91 -20.25 19.41 -13.45
CA GLY A 91 -18.79 19.63 -13.40
C GLY A 91 -18.10 18.80 -12.31
N ALA A 92 -18.73 18.58 -11.16
CA ALA A 92 -18.20 17.72 -10.11
C ALA A 92 -18.14 16.25 -10.53
N LEU A 93 -19.14 15.77 -11.27
CA LEU A 93 -19.13 14.42 -11.84
C LEU A 93 -18.04 14.26 -12.89
N GLU A 94 -17.89 15.21 -13.81
CA GLU A 94 -16.82 15.17 -14.82
C GLU A 94 -15.42 15.18 -14.15
N ALA A 95 -15.24 15.99 -13.11
CA ALA A 95 -14.00 16.01 -12.34
C ALA A 95 -13.72 14.66 -11.66
N LEU A 96 -14.75 14.02 -11.10
CA LEU A 96 -14.64 12.67 -10.52
C LEU A 96 -14.34 11.62 -11.59
N GLU A 97 -15.05 11.64 -12.71
CA GLU A 97 -14.84 10.73 -13.84
C GLU A 97 -13.43 10.86 -14.41
N GLY A 98 -12.85 12.07 -14.41
CA GLY A 98 -11.46 12.30 -14.78
C GLY A 98 -10.45 11.83 -13.72
N ALA A 99 -10.76 12.00 -12.43
CA ALA A 99 -9.82 11.72 -11.33
C ALA A 99 -9.80 10.24 -10.90
N VAL A 100 -10.92 9.52 -11.02
CA VAL A 100 -11.03 8.12 -10.58
C VAL A 100 -10.13 7.16 -11.36
N PRO A 101 -10.10 7.17 -12.71
CA PRO A 101 -9.24 6.27 -13.50
C PRO A 101 -7.74 6.37 -13.17
N PRO A 102 -7.10 7.56 -13.11
CA PRO A 102 -5.68 7.65 -12.79
C PRO A 102 -5.39 7.20 -11.35
N THR A 103 -6.29 7.51 -10.41
CA THR A 103 -6.16 7.09 -9.00
C THR A 103 -6.20 5.56 -8.87
N LEU A 104 -7.14 4.90 -9.57
CA LEU A 104 -7.22 3.44 -9.63
C LEU A 104 -5.99 2.82 -10.30
N ALA A 105 -5.47 3.44 -11.36
CA ALA A 105 -4.25 2.99 -12.01
C ALA A 105 -3.03 3.08 -11.06
N GLN A 106 -2.93 4.14 -10.27
CA GLN A 106 -1.89 4.30 -9.26
C GLN A 106 -1.99 3.26 -8.15
N LEU A 107 -3.20 2.98 -7.67
CA LEU A 107 -3.44 1.94 -6.67
C LEU A 107 -3.03 0.55 -7.19
N ARG A 108 -3.36 0.22 -8.45
CA ARG A 108 -2.94 -1.04 -9.09
C ARG A 108 -1.43 -1.18 -9.17
N ARG A 109 -0.72 -0.11 -9.56
CA ARG A 109 0.75 -0.09 -9.58
C ARG A 109 1.34 -0.29 -8.18
N GLY A 110 0.79 0.39 -7.17
CA GLY A 110 1.20 0.23 -5.78
C GLY A 110 1.01 -1.22 -5.29
N ARG A 111 -0.12 -1.85 -5.63
CA ARG A 111 -0.38 -3.25 -5.31
C ARG A 111 0.60 -4.21 -5.96
N GLN A 112 0.93 -4.00 -7.24
CA GLN A 112 1.94 -4.83 -7.94
C GLN A 112 3.33 -4.69 -7.30
N LEU A 113 3.72 -3.47 -6.92
CA LEU A 113 4.99 -3.25 -6.23
C LEU A 113 5.02 -3.96 -4.87
N LEU A 114 3.94 -3.86 -4.09
CA LEU A 114 3.82 -4.56 -2.81
C LEU A 114 3.91 -6.08 -2.96
N GLN A 115 3.29 -6.65 -4.01
CA GLN A 115 3.41 -8.09 -4.29
C GLN A 115 4.85 -8.50 -4.62
N ARG A 116 5.57 -7.70 -5.42
CA ARG A 116 6.98 -7.96 -5.72
C ARG A 116 7.86 -7.89 -4.47
N LEU A 117 7.63 -6.88 -3.62
CA LEU A 117 8.36 -6.73 -2.37
C LEU A 117 8.11 -7.92 -1.43
N ARG A 118 6.86 -8.37 -1.30
CA ARG A 118 6.53 -9.57 -0.51
C ARG A 118 7.28 -10.81 -1.00
N GLY A 119 7.25 -11.08 -2.31
CA GLY A 119 8.00 -12.20 -2.88
C GLY A 119 9.51 -12.09 -2.64
N SER A 120 10.09 -10.88 -2.70
CA SER A 120 11.51 -10.68 -2.41
C SER A 120 11.86 -10.89 -0.93
N LEU A 121 10.95 -10.54 -0.02
CA LEU A 121 11.13 -10.77 1.41
C LEU A 121 11.05 -12.26 1.73
N GLU A 122 10.07 -12.98 1.19
CA GLU A 122 9.93 -14.43 1.34
C GLU A 122 11.14 -15.20 0.80
N ALA A 123 11.66 -14.80 -0.36
CA ALA A 123 12.88 -15.39 -0.92
C ALA A 123 14.10 -15.16 0.00
N ARG A 124 14.20 -13.97 0.60
CA ARG A 124 15.29 -13.65 1.52
C ARG A 124 15.18 -14.39 2.84
N THR A 125 13.98 -14.53 3.40
CA THR A 125 13.76 -15.32 4.61
C THR A 125 14.10 -16.79 4.38
N TRP A 126 13.70 -17.34 3.23
CA TRP A 126 14.09 -18.70 2.84
C TRP A 126 15.62 -18.88 2.75
N GLN A 127 16.31 -17.96 2.07
CA GLN A 127 17.78 -17.99 2.00
C GLN A 127 18.44 -17.90 3.38
N GLN A 128 17.88 -17.10 4.29
CA GLN A 128 18.39 -16.96 5.64
C GLN A 128 18.22 -18.26 6.43
N GLU A 129 17.07 -18.93 6.33
CA GLU A 129 16.82 -20.22 6.95
C GLU A 129 17.77 -21.29 6.41
N GLU A 130 17.94 -21.36 5.09
CA GLU A 130 18.87 -22.31 4.47
C GLU A 130 20.32 -22.10 4.93
N LEU A 131 20.77 -20.84 5.03
CA LEU A 131 22.08 -20.51 5.56
C LEU A 131 22.19 -20.89 7.04
N GLN A 132 21.16 -20.66 7.85
CA GLN A 132 21.17 -21.09 9.26
C GLN A 132 21.30 -22.61 9.40
N VAL A 133 20.59 -23.38 8.57
CA VAL A 133 20.71 -24.85 8.56
C VAL A 133 22.14 -25.27 8.19
N LYS A 134 22.72 -24.70 7.13
CA LYS A 134 24.11 -25.00 6.71
C LYS A 134 25.12 -24.65 7.80
N VAL A 135 24.94 -23.54 8.50
CA VAL A 135 25.78 -23.15 9.64
C VAL A 135 25.67 -24.17 10.76
N ARG A 136 24.45 -24.59 11.14
CA ARG A 136 24.22 -25.62 12.17
C ARG A 136 24.88 -26.95 11.81
N GLU A 137 24.70 -27.44 10.59
CA GLU A 137 25.36 -28.66 10.12
C GLU A 137 26.88 -28.54 10.15
N ALA A 138 27.44 -27.39 9.73
CA ALA A 138 28.88 -27.17 9.77
C ALA A 138 29.43 -27.13 11.21
N THR A 139 28.68 -26.55 12.15
CA THR A 139 29.04 -26.57 13.58
C THR A 139 28.97 -27.97 14.16
N GLU A 140 27.92 -28.74 13.87
CA GLU A 140 27.79 -30.13 14.32
C GLU A 140 28.90 -31.02 13.76
N ARG A 141 29.25 -30.88 12.47
CA ARG A 141 30.39 -31.59 11.86
C ARG A 141 31.71 -31.25 12.57
N ARG A 142 31.94 -29.98 12.93
CA ARG A 142 33.13 -29.57 13.69
C ARG A 142 33.17 -30.18 15.09
N GLU A 143 32.03 -30.28 15.75
CA GLU A 143 31.92 -30.89 17.08
C GLU A 143 32.10 -32.41 17.03
N GLN A 144 31.55 -33.09 16.02
CA GLN A 144 31.77 -34.52 15.81
C GLN A 144 33.25 -34.85 15.57
N VAL A 145 33.98 -34.05 14.78
CA VAL A 145 35.43 -34.23 14.61
C VAL A 145 36.18 -33.99 15.92
N ARG A 146 35.74 -32.99 16.72
CA ARG A 146 36.32 -32.70 18.03
C ARG A 146 36.14 -33.86 19.02
N TRP A 147 34.97 -34.50 19.05
CA TRP A 147 34.68 -35.61 19.95
C TRP A 147 35.16 -36.98 19.41
N GLY A 148 35.12 -37.20 18.09
CA GLY A 148 35.64 -38.39 17.42
C GLY A 148 37.17 -38.46 17.37
N GLY A 149 37.86 -37.34 17.60
CA GLY A 149 39.32 -37.29 17.81
C GLY A 149 39.77 -37.70 19.22
N VAL A 150 38.85 -38.06 20.12
CA VAL A 150 39.15 -38.51 21.49
C VAL A 150 38.74 -39.97 21.67
N THR A 151 39.42 -40.86 20.96
CA THR A 151 39.58 -42.26 21.40
C THR A 151 40.95 -42.41 22.04
N PRO A 152 41.07 -42.69 23.35
CA PRO A 152 42.35 -43.00 23.97
C PRO A 152 42.72 -44.45 23.66
N LEU A 153 43.21 -44.70 22.43
CA LEU A 153 43.93 -45.92 22.14
C LEU A 153 45.38 -45.74 22.58
N TRP A 154 45.68 -46.24 23.78
CA TRP A 154 47.03 -46.56 24.20
C TRP A 154 47.64 -47.51 23.15
N GLY A 155 48.64 -47.04 22.41
CA GLY A 155 49.29 -47.89 21.41
C GLY A 155 50.31 -47.15 20.56
N THR A 156 51.55 -47.09 21.07
CA THR A 156 52.83 -46.95 20.35
C THR A 156 53.06 -45.67 19.52
N PRO A 157 54.13 -44.88 19.80
CA PRO A 157 54.54 -43.78 18.95
C PRO A 157 55.18 -44.31 17.66
N ALA A 158 54.46 -44.22 16.54
CA ALA A 158 55.06 -44.33 15.21
C ALA A 158 55.74 -42.98 14.84
N PRO A 159 56.83 -43.00 14.06
CA PRO A 159 57.69 -41.84 13.90
C PRO A 159 57.02 -40.75 13.07
N CYS A 160 57.26 -39.49 13.46
CA CYS A 160 56.88 -38.30 12.74
C CYS A 160 57.30 -38.39 11.25
N GLY A 161 56.33 -38.68 10.39
CA GLY A 161 56.43 -38.38 8.97
C GLY A 161 56.39 -36.86 8.82
N VAL A 162 57.53 -36.29 8.46
CA VAL A 162 57.65 -34.90 8.01
C VAL A 162 56.78 -34.74 6.78
N LEU A 163 55.54 -34.29 6.97
CA LEU A 163 54.76 -33.69 5.90
C LEU A 163 55.44 -32.36 5.59
N VAL A 164 56.24 -32.39 4.52
CA VAL A 164 56.73 -31.21 3.81
C VAL A 164 55.53 -30.29 3.59
N GLY A 165 55.46 -29.23 4.39
CA GLY A 165 54.43 -28.22 4.30
C GLY A 165 54.50 -27.58 2.93
N SER A 166 53.49 -27.83 2.10
CA SER A 166 53.36 -27.08 0.86
C SER A 166 53.08 -25.62 1.22
N PRO A 167 53.95 -24.66 0.84
CA PRO A 167 53.84 -23.26 1.24
C PRO A 167 52.57 -22.57 0.72
N GLN A 168 51.80 -23.24 -0.14
CA GLN A 168 50.59 -22.71 -0.76
C GLN A 168 49.37 -22.70 0.18
N LEU A 169 49.24 -23.63 1.13
CA LEU A 169 48.10 -23.67 2.05
C LEU A 169 48.17 -22.56 3.12
N GLY A 170 49.39 -22.23 3.58
CA GLY A 170 49.62 -21.15 4.54
C GLY A 170 49.34 -19.77 3.96
N VAL A 171 49.57 -19.57 2.66
CA VAL A 171 49.24 -18.34 1.93
C VAL A 171 47.73 -18.21 1.76
N LEU A 172 47.03 -19.31 1.46
CA LEU A 172 45.57 -19.29 1.27
C LEU A 172 44.80 -19.00 2.56
N LEU A 173 45.22 -19.59 3.68
CA LEU A 173 44.62 -19.34 5.01
C LEU A 173 44.93 -17.94 5.54
N LYS A 174 46.14 -17.41 5.29
CA LYS A 174 46.46 -16.01 5.61
C LYS A 174 45.69 -15.03 4.73
N ALA A 175 45.50 -15.34 3.45
CA ALA A 175 44.70 -14.53 2.54
C ALA A 175 43.22 -14.52 2.96
N SER A 176 42.65 -15.68 3.32
CA SER A 176 41.26 -15.75 3.79
C SER A 176 41.05 -14.99 5.10
N CYS A 177 41.97 -15.10 6.07
CA CYS A 177 41.86 -14.35 7.33
C CYS A 177 41.98 -12.84 7.13
N ARG A 178 42.85 -12.38 6.22
CA ARG A 178 42.94 -10.96 5.86
C ARG A 178 41.69 -10.44 5.17
N LEU A 179 41.06 -11.27 4.34
CA LEU A 179 39.81 -10.93 3.65
C LEU A 179 38.63 -10.84 4.63
N TYR A 180 38.54 -11.75 5.60
CA TYR A 180 37.56 -11.66 6.69
C TYR A 180 37.81 -10.45 7.62
N GLN A 181 39.07 -10.11 7.93
CA GLN A 181 39.39 -8.89 8.67
C GLN A 181 39.06 -7.61 7.88
N ALA A 182 39.25 -7.60 6.56
CA ALA A 182 38.85 -6.48 5.70
C ALA A 182 37.32 -6.33 5.61
N LEU A 183 36.57 -7.45 5.62
CA LEU A 183 35.11 -7.44 5.58
C LEU A 183 34.45 -7.18 6.94
N ALA A 184 35.15 -7.41 8.06
CA ALA A 184 34.63 -7.14 9.40
C ALA A 184 34.42 -5.64 9.69
N GLY A 185 34.98 -4.75 8.86
CA GLY A 185 34.79 -3.29 8.94
C GLY A 185 33.74 -2.73 7.98
N VAL A 186 33.06 -3.55 7.17
CA VAL A 186 32.11 -3.07 6.17
C VAL A 186 30.88 -2.47 6.85
N ARG A 187 30.65 -1.17 6.66
CA ARG A 187 29.38 -0.53 7.01
C ARG A 187 28.61 -0.22 5.73
N VAL A 188 27.38 -0.73 5.66
CA VAL A 188 26.43 -0.37 4.61
C VAL A 188 25.61 0.79 5.14
N LEU A 189 25.80 1.98 4.58
CA LEU A 189 25.02 3.15 4.96
C LEU A 189 23.73 3.20 4.11
N PRO A 190 22.59 3.58 4.70
CA PRO A 190 21.37 3.79 3.92
C PRO A 190 21.56 4.98 2.97
N PRO A 191 21.04 4.90 1.73
CA PRO A 191 21.21 5.98 0.77
C PRO A 191 20.50 7.26 1.23
N PRO A 192 21.09 8.45 1.01
CA PRO A 192 20.41 9.71 1.26
C PRO A 192 19.18 9.88 0.35
N PRO A 193 18.15 10.63 0.79
CA PRO A 193 16.92 10.77 0.02
C PRO A 193 17.16 11.52 -1.28
N GLY A 194 17.11 10.82 -2.41
CA GLY A 194 17.18 11.40 -3.76
C GLY A 194 18.11 10.67 -4.74
N THR A 195 19.01 9.80 -4.27
CA THR A 195 19.92 9.01 -5.12
C THR A 195 19.77 7.51 -4.83
N ALA A 196 19.65 6.69 -5.88
CA ALA A 196 19.53 5.23 -5.79
C ALA A 196 20.92 4.57 -5.74
N GLU A 197 21.81 5.09 -4.92
CA GLU A 197 23.22 4.69 -4.86
C GLU A 197 23.51 4.08 -3.49
N LEU A 198 23.88 2.79 -3.49
CA LEU A 198 24.28 2.08 -2.28
C LEU A 198 25.74 2.41 -1.99
N GLU A 199 26.01 3.13 -0.90
CA GLU A 199 27.37 3.44 -0.47
C GLU A 199 27.88 2.32 0.45
N LEU A 200 28.96 1.66 0.01
CA LEU A 200 29.74 0.70 0.79
C LEU A 200 31.07 1.34 1.14
N GLU A 201 31.28 1.61 2.43
CA GLU A 201 32.58 2.03 2.95
C GLU A 201 33.32 0.82 3.51
N LEU A 202 34.50 0.58 2.95
CA LEU A 202 35.41 -0.48 3.33
C LEU A 202 36.65 0.15 3.99
N GLY A 203 36.74 0.09 5.32
CA GLY A 203 37.91 0.53 6.07
C GLY A 203 37.72 0.46 7.60
N PRO A 204 38.81 0.32 8.39
CA PRO A 204 38.73 0.50 9.84
C PRO A 204 38.32 1.94 10.19
N PRO A 205 37.70 2.19 11.36
CA PRO A 205 37.24 3.52 11.75
C PRO A 205 38.41 4.53 11.73
N PRO A 206 38.16 5.81 11.45
CA PRO A 206 39.20 6.84 11.47
C PRO A 206 39.81 6.88 12.87
N GLY A 207 41.02 6.34 12.97
CA GLY A 207 41.87 6.38 14.15
C GLY A 207 43.25 6.86 13.71
N PRO A 208 44.06 7.42 14.61
CA PRO A 208 45.33 8.09 14.30
C PRO A 208 46.47 7.12 13.89
N SER A 209 46.13 5.93 13.38
CA SER A 209 47.12 4.92 12.99
C SER A 209 47.65 5.19 11.58
N PRO A 210 48.97 5.40 11.40
CA PRO A 210 49.60 5.69 10.11
C PRO A 210 49.59 4.51 9.12
N TYR A 211 49.00 3.36 9.49
CA TYR A 211 48.89 2.15 8.65
C TYR A 211 47.46 1.87 8.17
N SER A 212 46.55 2.84 8.29
CA SER A 212 45.16 2.68 7.85
C SER A 212 45.05 2.87 6.33
N LEU A 213 44.47 1.85 5.66
CA LEU A 213 44.18 1.92 4.23
C LEU A 213 43.12 3.00 3.95
N PRO A 214 43.21 3.74 2.84
CA PRO A 214 42.18 4.71 2.46
C PRO A 214 40.82 4.02 2.32
N PRO A 215 39.72 4.68 2.74
CA PRO A 215 38.39 4.14 2.58
C PRO A 215 38.09 3.97 1.08
N LEU A 216 37.70 2.75 0.71
CA LEU A 216 37.25 2.44 -0.65
C LEU A 216 35.74 2.67 -0.72
N ARG A 217 35.31 3.41 -1.75
CA ARG A 217 33.90 3.62 -2.08
C ARG A 217 33.54 2.81 -3.31
N LEU A 218 32.51 1.99 -3.19
CA LEU A 218 31.91 1.27 -4.31
C LEU A 218 30.58 1.93 -4.66
N CYS A 219 30.48 2.49 -5.87
CA CYS A 219 29.24 3.06 -6.38
C CYS A 219 28.75 2.20 -7.55
N ARG A 220 27.45 1.88 -7.55
CA ARG A 220 26.82 1.17 -8.67
C ARG A 220 26.05 2.18 -9.51
N SER A 221 26.48 2.38 -10.75
CA SER A 221 25.83 3.31 -11.67
C SER A 221 24.45 2.80 -12.08
N ARG A 222 23.58 3.69 -12.58
CA ARG A 222 22.24 3.32 -13.09
C ARG A 222 22.27 2.34 -14.26
N GLN A 223 23.41 2.21 -14.94
CA GLN A 223 23.64 1.26 -16.02
C GLN A 223 24.15 -0.11 -15.53
N GLY A 224 24.34 -0.27 -14.23
CA GLY A 224 24.72 -1.53 -13.60
C GLY A 224 26.23 -1.74 -13.44
N GLU A 225 27.07 -0.80 -13.90
CA GLU A 225 28.51 -0.86 -13.71
C GLU A 225 28.90 -0.49 -12.27
N ILE A 226 29.85 -1.24 -11.71
CA ILE A 226 30.40 -0.98 -10.38
C ILE A 226 31.68 -0.18 -10.57
N GLN A 227 31.68 1.06 -10.07
CA GLN A 227 32.86 1.92 -10.05
C GLN A 227 33.48 1.89 -8.66
N VAL A 228 34.79 1.72 -8.60
CA VAL A 228 35.58 1.74 -7.35
C VAL A 228 36.31 3.06 -7.28
N LEU A 229 35.88 3.95 -6.38
CA LEU A 229 36.60 5.19 -6.08
C LEU A 229 37.49 4.98 -4.84
N VAL A 230 38.79 5.19 -5.02
CA VAL A 230 39.75 5.28 -3.92
C VAL A 230 39.87 6.74 -3.53
N ARG A 231 39.40 7.13 -2.35
CA ARG A 231 39.60 8.50 -1.87
C ARG A 231 41.06 8.63 -1.43
N GLY A 232 41.87 9.35 -2.21
CA GLY A 232 43.18 9.79 -1.74
C GLY A 232 42.99 10.63 -0.47
N TRP A 233 43.89 10.50 0.49
CA TRP A 233 43.91 11.36 1.68
C TRP A 233 44.32 12.77 1.25
N GLY A 234 43.39 13.51 0.67
CA GLY A 234 43.54 14.92 0.37
C GLY A 234 43.52 15.69 1.68
N GLY A 235 44.69 16.18 2.09
CA GLY A 235 44.77 17.27 3.04
C GLY A 235 44.27 18.53 2.35
N ASP A 236 43.03 18.91 2.63
CA ASP A 236 42.59 20.29 2.47
C ASP A 236 43.13 21.05 3.70
N THR A 237 44.36 21.53 3.59
CA THR A 237 44.80 22.69 4.38
C THR A 237 44.17 23.92 3.74
N GLU A 238 43.26 24.56 4.48
CA GLU A 238 43.00 25.99 4.34
C GLU A 238 44.29 26.80 4.48
#